data_AF-A0A7S4J896-F1
#
_entry.id   AF-A0A7S4J896-F1
#
_cell.length_a   1.000
_cell.length_b   1.000
_cell.length_c   1.000
_cell.angle_alpha   90.00
_cell.angle_beta   90.00
_cell.angle_gamma   90.00
#
_symmetry.space_group_name_H-M   'P 1'
#
loop_
_entity.id
_entity.type
_entity.pdbx_description
1 polymer ?
#
loop_
_entity_poly.entity_id
_entity_poly.type
_entity_poly.pdbx_seq_one_letter_code
_entity_poly.pdbx_strand_id
1 'polypeptide(L)'
;MKIIAALSFALLAISTLVKAEEPKVTSKVFFDVTIGDEAAGRITMGLFGDDVPKTAENFRALCTGEKGEGKAGKPLHYKGSAFHRISEFQVFYFLTSLLYVL
;
A
#
# COMPACT_ATOMS: atom_id res chain seq x y z
N MET A 1 11.61 42.23 5.24
CA MET A 1 12.51 41.13 5.66
C MET A 1 12.07 40.42 6.95
N LYS A 2 11.78 41.13 8.06
CA LYS A 2 11.37 40.48 9.33
C LYS A 2 9.99 39.79 9.32
N ILE A 3 9.00 40.36 8.63
CA ILE A 3 7.63 39.80 8.55
C ILE A 3 7.58 38.52 7.71
N ILE A 4 8.33 38.48 6.60
CA ILE A 4 8.41 37.31 5.71
C ILE A 4 9.02 36.13 6.46
N ALA A 5 10.08 36.36 7.25
CA ALA A 5 10.71 35.33 8.07
C ALA A 5 9.78 34.79 9.19
N ALA A 6 8.95 35.66 9.79
CA ALA A 6 7.97 35.25 10.78
C ALA A 6 6.84 34.40 10.18
N LEU A 7 6.37 34.75 8.98
CA LEU A 7 5.37 33.98 8.23
C LEU A 7 5.91 32.62 7.78
N SER A 8 7.15 32.54 7.28
CA SER A 8 7.76 31.27 6.90
C SER A 8 7.97 30.35 8.09
N PHE A 9 8.35 30.91 9.25
CA PHE A 9 8.53 30.14 10.48
C PHE A 9 7.19 29.65 11.05
N ALA A 10 6.16 30.49 11.01
CA ALA A 10 4.80 30.10 11.40
C ALA A 10 4.24 29.00 10.48
N LEU A 11 4.47 29.10 9.15
CA LEU A 11 4.05 28.08 8.19
C LEU A 11 4.76 26.74 8.43
N LEU A 12 6.06 26.76 8.72
CA LEU A 12 6.83 25.56 9.05
C LEU A 12 6.36 24.94 10.37
N ALA A 13 6.11 25.74 11.40
CA ALA A 13 5.58 25.25 12.68
C ALA A 13 4.18 24.61 12.52
N ILE A 14 3.29 25.23 11.75
CA ILE A 14 1.96 24.68 11.45
C ILE A 14 2.08 23.34 10.71
N SER A 15 3.01 23.21 9.76
CA SER A 15 3.21 21.93 9.04
C SER A 15 3.61 20.77 9.96
N THR A 16 4.37 21.03 11.03
CA THR A 16 4.75 20.00 12.01
C THR A 16 3.59 19.58 12.92
N LEU A 17 2.63 20.48 13.19
CA LEU A 17 1.46 20.21 14.04
C LEU A 17 0.36 19.44 13.32
N VAL A 18 0.33 19.48 11.98
CA VAL A 18 -0.67 18.78 11.15
C VAL A 18 -0.12 17.45 10.61
N LYS A 19 1.04 17.00 11.08
CA LYS A 19 1.62 15.73 10.61
C LYS A 19 0.72 14.56 11.03
N ALA A 20 0.03 13.95 10.06
CA ALA A 20 -0.68 12.70 10.26
C ALA A 20 0.33 11.61 10.68
N GLU A 21 -0.01 10.84 11.70
CA GLU A 21 0.78 9.67 12.09
C GLU A 21 0.75 8.65 10.94
N GLU A 22 1.92 8.18 10.51
CA GLU A 22 2.00 7.19 9.44
C GLU A 22 1.45 5.85 9.96
N PRO A 23 0.59 5.14 9.18
CA PRO A 23 0.04 3.87 9.60
C PRO A 23 1.12 2.86 9.94
N LYS A 24 1.02 2.23 11.11
CA LYS A 24 2.01 1.26 11.58
C LYS A 24 1.82 -0.08 10.90
N VAL A 25 2.89 -0.62 10.32
CA VAL A 25 2.89 -1.99 9.78
C VAL A 25 2.85 -3.00 10.93
N THR A 26 1.78 -3.78 11.01
CA THR A 26 1.58 -4.79 12.07
C THR A 26 1.92 -6.20 11.63
N SER A 27 1.79 -6.49 10.33
CA SER A 27 2.13 -7.78 9.73
C SER A 27 2.61 -7.60 8.29
N LYS A 28 3.25 -8.64 7.75
CA LYS A 28 3.76 -8.64 6.38
C LYS A 28 3.31 -9.90 5.65
N VAL A 29 2.97 -9.75 4.37
CA VAL A 29 2.62 -10.85 3.45
C VAL A 29 3.35 -10.66 2.13
N PHE A 30 3.39 -11.69 1.29
CA PHE A 30 4.08 -11.61 0.01
C PHE A 30 3.34 -12.32 -1.12
N PHE A 31 3.61 -11.89 -2.34
CA PHE A 31 3.28 -12.59 -3.57
C PHE A 31 4.55 -12.88 -4.36
N ASP A 32 4.71 -14.14 -4.77
CA ASP A 32 5.62 -14.51 -5.83
C ASP A 32 4.87 -14.40 -7.14
N VAL A 33 5.36 -13.54 -8.04
CA VAL A 33 4.66 -13.17 -9.28
C VAL A 33 5.41 -13.76 -10.47
N THR A 34 4.64 -14.29 -11.42
CA THR A 34 5.14 -14.65 -12.75
C THR A 34 4.50 -13.77 -13.81
N ILE A 35 5.23 -13.48 -14.88
CA ILE A 35 4.71 -12.80 -16.08
C ILE A 35 4.88 -13.81 -17.23
N GLY A 36 3.76 -14.35 -17.69
CA GLY A 36 3.80 -15.58 -18.49
C GLY A 36 4.39 -16.73 -17.65
N ASP A 37 5.40 -17.39 -18.20
CA ASP A 37 6.10 -18.51 -17.55
C ASP A 37 7.38 -18.09 -16.81
N GLU A 38 7.70 -16.79 -16.81
CA GLU A 38 8.91 -16.25 -16.19
C GLU A 38 8.65 -15.68 -14.80
N ALA A 39 9.56 -15.96 -13.85
CA ALA A 39 9.50 -15.39 -12.51
C ALA A 39 9.83 -13.89 -12.54
N ALA A 40 8.85 -13.05 -12.17
CA ALA A 40 8.99 -11.60 -12.12
C ALA A 40 9.44 -11.08 -10.75
N GLY A 41 9.53 -11.97 -9.75
CA GLY A 41 10.05 -11.68 -8.41
C GLY A 41 8.99 -11.69 -7.32
N ARG A 42 9.38 -11.18 -6.13
CA ARG A 42 8.56 -11.17 -4.92
C ARG A 42 8.14 -9.77 -4.53
N ILE A 43 6.84 -9.57 -4.38
CA ILE A 43 6.26 -8.35 -3.81
C ILE A 43 5.98 -8.62 -2.33
N THR A 44 6.54 -7.81 -1.42
CA THR A 44 6.25 -7.88 0.01
C THR A 44 5.43 -6.66 0.43
N MET A 45 4.31 -6.89 1.11
CA MET A 45 3.37 -5.86 1.52
C MET A 45 3.25 -5.84 3.04
N GLY A 46 3.32 -4.64 3.63
CA GLY A 46 2.96 -4.42 5.03
C GLY A 46 1.46 -4.18 5.15
N LEU A 47 0.84 -4.74 6.19
CA LEU A 47 -0.57 -4.54 6.50
C LEU A 47 -0.72 -3.66 7.75
N PHE A 48 -1.69 -2.75 7.72
CA PHE A 48 -1.99 -1.81 8.80
C PHE A 48 -3.11 -2.36 9.67
N GLY A 49 -2.83 -3.43 10.41
CA GLY A 49 -3.84 -4.13 11.20
C GLY A 49 -4.40 -3.33 12.38
N ASP A 50 -3.67 -2.33 12.87
CA ASP A 50 -4.13 -1.47 13.96
C ASP A 50 -5.22 -0.50 13.44
N ASP A 51 -5.05 0.04 12.24
CA ASP A 51 -6.00 0.97 11.61
C ASP A 51 -7.19 0.26 10.93
N VAL A 52 -6.93 -0.86 10.24
CA VAL A 52 -7.93 -1.59 9.43
C VAL A 52 -7.97 -3.09 9.73
N PRO A 53 -8.27 -3.50 10.97
CA PRO A 53 -8.07 -4.89 11.44
C PRO A 53 -8.81 -5.93 10.60
N LYS A 54 -10.09 -5.69 10.27
CA LYS A 54 -10.90 -6.65 9.49
C LYS A 54 -10.37 -6.83 8.07
N THR A 55 -9.94 -5.74 7.44
CA THR A 55 -9.42 -5.74 6.07
C THR A 55 -8.06 -6.39 6.01
N ALA A 56 -7.16 -6.01 6.93
CA ALA A 56 -5.83 -6.61 7.05
C ALA A 56 -5.93 -8.12 7.30
N GLU A 57 -6.81 -8.54 8.21
CA GLU A 57 -7.01 -9.95 8.53
C GLU A 57 -7.57 -10.75 7.35
N ASN A 58 -8.58 -10.21 6.66
CA ASN A 58 -9.14 -10.85 5.47
C ASN A 58 -8.08 -11.03 4.39
N PHE A 59 -7.30 -9.98 4.11
CA PHE A 59 -6.24 -10.05 3.11
C PHE A 59 -5.13 -11.03 3.50
N ARG A 60 -4.71 -11.02 4.78
CA ARG A 60 -3.71 -11.96 5.31
C ARG A 60 -4.17 -13.40 5.15
N ALA A 61 -5.40 -13.71 5.55
CA ALA A 61 -5.97 -15.05 5.46
C ALA A 61 -6.10 -15.54 4.00
N LEU A 62 -6.44 -14.65 3.06
CA LEU A 62 -6.44 -14.96 1.64
C LEU A 62 -5.03 -15.17 1.07
N CYS A 63 -4.00 -14.54 1.64
CA CYS A 63 -2.61 -14.81 1.26
C CYS A 63 -2.12 -16.18 1.75
N THR A 64 -2.56 -16.64 2.93
CA THR A 64 -2.13 -17.92 3.50
C THR A 64 -2.98 -19.10 3.05
N GLY A 65 -4.25 -18.87 2.68
CA GLY A 65 -5.21 -19.93 2.38
C GLY A 65 -5.71 -20.68 3.62
N GLU A 66 -5.43 -20.17 4.83
CA GLU A 66 -5.70 -20.87 6.10
C GLU A 66 -7.19 -21.13 6.38
N LYS A 67 -8.09 -20.49 5.63
CA LYS A 67 -9.55 -20.61 5.80
C LYS A 67 -10.19 -21.69 4.91
N GLY A 68 -9.39 -22.44 4.15
CA GLY A 68 -9.89 -23.56 3.36
C GLY A 68 -10.78 -23.11 2.19
N GLU A 69 -11.93 -23.77 2.01
CA GLU A 69 -12.86 -23.48 0.91
C GLU A 69 -13.94 -22.47 1.31
N GLY A 70 -14.26 -21.57 0.39
CA GLY A 70 -15.35 -20.62 0.53
C GLY A 70 -16.70 -21.21 0.11
N LYS A 71 -17.77 -20.46 0.37
CA LYS A 71 -19.16 -20.87 0.03
C LYS A 71 -19.39 -21.17 -1.45
N ALA A 72 -18.54 -20.64 -2.33
CA ALA A 72 -18.58 -20.89 -3.77
C ALA A 72 -17.83 -22.16 -4.21
N GLY A 73 -17.37 -23.00 -3.27
CA GLY A 73 -16.60 -24.20 -3.57
C GLY A 73 -15.20 -23.93 -4.11
N LYS A 74 -14.67 -22.73 -3.91
CA LYS A 74 -13.31 -22.35 -4.32
C LYS A 74 -12.44 -22.10 -3.09
N PRO A 75 -11.13 -22.45 -3.13
CA PRO A 75 -10.20 -22.11 -2.07
C PRO A 75 -10.18 -20.60 -1.79
N LEU A 76 -10.21 -20.21 -0.53
CA LEU A 76 -10.01 -18.83 -0.07
C LEU A 76 -8.52 -18.50 -0.08
N HIS A 77 -7.91 -18.48 -1.27
CA HIS A 77 -6.47 -18.35 -1.44
C HIS A 77 -6.13 -17.57 -2.72
N TYR A 78 -5.23 -16.60 -2.62
CA TYR A 78 -4.77 -15.82 -3.78
C TYR A 78 -3.84 -16.59 -4.72
N LYS A 79 -3.19 -17.66 -4.26
CA LYS A 79 -2.27 -18.45 -5.10
C LYS A 79 -2.99 -18.94 -6.37
N GLY A 80 -2.41 -18.64 -7.54
CA GLY A 80 -2.98 -18.98 -8.84
C GLY A 80 -4.00 -17.97 -9.38
N SER A 81 -4.31 -16.90 -8.63
CA SER A 81 -5.09 -15.76 -9.15
C SER A 81 -4.21 -14.87 -10.03
N ALA A 82 -4.80 -14.28 -11.07
CA ALA A 82 -4.13 -13.35 -11.97
C ALA A 82 -4.49 -11.89 -11.68
N PHE A 83 -3.56 -10.98 -11.96
CA PHE A 83 -3.84 -9.55 -12.06
C PHE A 83 -4.62 -9.30 -13.36
N HIS A 84 -5.95 -9.47 -13.30
CA HIS A 84 -6.84 -9.42 -14.46
C HIS A 84 -7.00 -8.02 -15.07
N ARG A 85 -6.60 -6.97 -14.36
CA ARG A 85 -6.65 -5.58 -14.83
C ARG A 85 -5.40 -4.84 -14.38
N ILE A 86 -4.69 -4.25 -15.33
CA ILE A 86 -3.50 -3.42 -15.11
C ILE A 86 -3.71 -2.12 -15.89
N SER A 87 -3.50 -0.97 -15.27
CA SER A 87 -3.56 0.35 -15.91
C SER A 87 -2.23 1.07 -15.75
N GLU A 88 -1.60 1.45 -16.87
CA GLU A 88 -0.29 2.11 -16.92
C GLU A 88 -0.26 3.48 -16.21
N PHE A 89 -1.42 4.14 -16.10
CA PHE A 89 -1.54 5.56 -15.81
C PHE A 89 -1.21 5.99 -14.36
N GLN A 90 -1.15 5.07 -13.39
CA GLN A 90 -0.81 5.43 -12.00
C GLN A 90 0.70 5.66 -11.77
N VAL A 91 1.58 5.21 -12.68
CA VAL A 91 3.03 5.41 -12.56
C VAL A 91 3.42 6.84 -12.91
N PHE A 92 2.73 7.45 -13.89
CA PHE A 92 3.08 8.78 -14.39
C PHE A 92 2.68 9.90 -13.41
N TYR A 93 1.55 9.75 -12.71
CA TYR A 93 1.11 10.74 -11.71
C TYR A 93 2.02 10.81 -10.47
N PHE A 94 2.66 9.68 -10.10
CA PHE A 94 3.63 9.67 -9.01
C PHE A 94 4.93 10.39 -9.41
N LEU A 95 5.37 10.23 -10.66
CA LEU A 95 6.56 10.91 -11.19
C LEU A 95 6.33 12.40 -11.48
N THR A 96 5.16 12.79 -12.01
CA THR A 96 4.84 14.22 -12.22
C THR A 96 4.61 14.96 -10.92
N SER A 97 4.04 14.31 -9.90
CA SER A 97 3.92 14.91 -8.56
C SER A 97 5.27 15.08 -7.86
N LEU A 98 6.31 14.30 -8.21
CA LEU A 98 7.68 14.51 -7.71
C LEU A 98 8.40 15.64 -8.45
N LEU A 99 8.12 15.82 -9.75
CA LEU A 99 8.73 16.86 -10.58
C LEU A 99 8.13 18.26 -10.32
N TYR A 100 6.87 18.34 -9.86
CA TYR A 100 6.22 19.61 -9.48
C TYR A 100 6.58 20.12 -8.07
N VAL A 101 7.36 19.34 -7.30
CA VAL A 101 7.78 19.67 -5.92
C VAL A 101 9.29 19.99 -5.86
N LEU A 102 9.98 20.01 -7.00
CA LEU A 102 11.33 20.58 -7.20
C LEU A 102 11.21 21.91 -7.93
#